data_AF-A0AB34LG83-F1
#
_entry.id   AF-A0AB34LG83-F1
#
_cell.length_a   1.000
_cell.length_b   1.000
_cell.length_c   1.000
_cell.angle_alpha   90.00
_cell.angle_beta   90.00
_cell.angle_gamma   90.00
#
_symmetry.space_group_name_H-M   'P 1'
#
loop_
_entity.id
_entity.type
_entity.pdbx_description
1 polymer ?
#
loop_
_entity_poly.entity_id
_entity_poly.type
_entity_poly.pdbx_seq_one_letter_code
_entity_poly.pdbx_strand_id
1 'polypeptide(L)'
;MNYIFDTNILRNIAHDDDYDRFNRGKHGNILFPIVVALELVCHCKLNDKAFKDCKKSLGILVENMVKVNAGQFNLDNCLPDMPTILFCYFNEQMEIKKIKEIELLVSLSCDIVNGQVENNDRTIDSFIGYRNLIIDQFINNIDEFYLPRLFGRCNVKWNEIFKDRIKRRDFEDKLNNVFFNKLLSKALIYEFVQKCNSFNNMCLVNKVCDDFSVSIDFFVQNILRQFVASSKAALKLSDINIDRNGHNPKWNSYFDMQLILGIEYYNCILKKDTIFVTAEKKIHDAFKKNGKEDLVMYLNDYLEGNE
;
A
#
# COMPACT_ATOMS: atom_id res chain seq x y z
N MET A 1 6.19 0.53 -20.64
CA MET A 1 5.89 1.29 -19.42
C MET A 1 4.74 0.62 -18.68
N ASN A 2 4.86 0.49 -17.35
CA ASN A 2 3.80 0.02 -16.47
C ASN A 2 3.22 1.20 -15.68
N TYR A 3 1.94 1.14 -15.34
CA TYR A 3 1.25 2.16 -14.56
C TYR A 3 0.49 1.53 -13.41
N ILE A 4 0.62 2.13 -12.23
CA ILE A 4 -0.19 1.82 -11.06
C ILE A 4 -1.07 3.05 -10.81
N PHE A 5 -2.38 2.84 -10.69
CA PHE A 5 -3.31 3.91 -10.39
C PHE A 5 -3.75 3.82 -8.93
N ASP A 6 -3.79 4.98 -8.28
CA ASP A 6 -4.45 5.14 -6.98
C ASP A 6 -5.95 4.80 -7.09
N THR A 7 -6.53 4.21 -6.04
CA THR A 7 -7.97 3.92 -5.94
C THR A 7 -8.82 5.13 -6.28
N ASN A 8 -8.45 6.32 -5.78
CA ASN A 8 -9.24 7.54 -6.01
C ASN A 8 -9.17 8.00 -7.47
N ILE A 9 -8.04 7.78 -8.15
CA ILE A 9 -7.94 8.07 -9.58
C ILE A 9 -8.86 7.15 -10.37
N LEU A 10 -8.86 5.84 -10.09
CA LEU A 10 -9.74 4.89 -10.78
C LEU A 10 -11.21 5.20 -10.55
N ARG A 11 -11.58 5.56 -9.31
CA ARG A 11 -12.95 5.97 -8.98
C ARG A 11 -13.37 7.25 -9.68
N ASN A 12 -12.46 8.21 -9.83
CA ASN A 12 -12.72 9.43 -10.60
C ASN A 12 -12.89 9.13 -12.09
N ILE A 13 -12.02 8.30 -12.67
CA ILE A 13 -12.13 7.83 -14.06
C ILE A 13 -13.48 7.13 -14.30
N ALA A 14 -13.98 6.37 -13.32
CA ALA A 14 -15.25 5.66 -13.44
C ALA A 14 -16.49 6.58 -13.51
N HIS A 15 -16.36 7.87 -13.17
CA HIS A 15 -17.39 8.86 -13.43
C HIS A 15 -17.48 9.15 -14.94
N ASP A 16 -18.69 9.11 -15.49
CA ASP A 16 -18.95 8.89 -16.92
C ASP A 16 -18.18 9.83 -17.88
N ASP A 17 -18.01 11.10 -17.53
CA ASP A 17 -17.33 12.08 -18.39
C ASP A 17 -15.81 11.82 -18.54
N ASP A 18 -15.17 11.23 -17.52
CA ASP A 18 -13.74 10.93 -17.53
C ASP A 18 -13.43 9.53 -18.10
N TYR A 19 -14.40 8.61 -18.13
CA TYR A 19 -14.19 7.24 -18.60
C TYR A 19 -13.91 7.19 -20.11
N ASP A 20 -14.66 7.95 -20.91
CA ASP A 20 -14.44 8.04 -22.36
C ASP A 20 -13.09 8.71 -22.68
N ARG A 21 -12.72 9.75 -21.90
CA ARG A 21 -11.42 10.39 -22.01
C ARG A 21 -10.31 9.40 -21.69
N PHE A 22 -10.45 8.63 -20.62
CA PHE A 22 -9.51 7.59 -20.23
C PHE A 22 -9.38 6.51 -21.30
N ASN A 23 -10.48 5.98 -21.84
CA ASN A 23 -10.41 4.95 -22.88
C ASN A 23 -9.72 5.41 -24.17
N ARG A 24 -9.84 6.70 -24.52
CA ARG A 24 -9.11 7.29 -25.65
C ARG A 24 -7.63 7.57 -25.33
N GLY A 25 -7.33 7.92 -24.07
CA GLY A 25 -6.00 8.32 -23.60
C GLY A 25 -5.13 7.20 -23.01
N LYS A 26 -5.72 6.05 -22.66
CA LYS A 26 -5.02 4.98 -21.94
C LYS A 26 -3.91 4.38 -22.80
N HIS A 27 -2.76 4.14 -22.19
CA HIS A 27 -1.60 3.58 -22.85
C HIS A 27 -0.72 2.82 -21.85
N GLY A 28 0.17 1.98 -22.38
CA GLY A 28 1.02 1.09 -21.58
C GLY A 28 0.24 0.01 -20.82
N ASN A 29 0.92 -0.64 -19.88
CA ASN A 29 0.37 -1.76 -19.11
C ASN A 29 -0.11 -1.29 -17.75
N ILE A 30 -1.38 -1.44 -17.43
CA ILE A 30 -1.93 -1.08 -16.12
C ILE A 30 -1.81 -2.30 -15.22
N LEU A 31 -1.03 -2.18 -14.15
CA LEU A 31 -0.85 -3.24 -13.16
C LEU A 31 -2.08 -3.36 -12.28
N PHE A 32 -2.30 -4.54 -11.73
CA PHE A 32 -3.35 -4.86 -10.76
C PHE A 32 -2.76 -4.79 -9.34
N PRO A 33 -2.99 -3.71 -8.55
CA PRO A 33 -2.46 -3.61 -7.20
C PRO A 33 -3.44 -4.27 -6.24
N ILE A 34 -2.98 -5.26 -5.46
CA ILE A 34 -3.82 -5.96 -4.48
C ILE A 34 -4.53 -4.97 -3.56
N VAL A 35 -3.80 -3.98 -3.04
CA VAL A 35 -4.33 -3.03 -2.06
C VAL A 35 -5.46 -2.17 -2.63
N VAL A 36 -5.37 -1.79 -3.91
CA VAL A 36 -6.41 -1.01 -4.62
C VAL A 36 -7.61 -1.91 -4.90
N ALA A 37 -7.39 -3.12 -5.41
CA ALA A 37 -8.45 -4.07 -5.68
C ALA A 37 -9.22 -4.46 -4.42
N LEU A 38 -8.53 -4.67 -3.29
CA LEU A 38 -9.15 -4.93 -1.99
C LEU A 38 -10.06 -3.77 -1.58
N GLU A 39 -9.62 -2.52 -1.71
CA GLU A 39 -10.42 -1.34 -1.37
C GLU A 39 -11.70 -1.28 -2.20
N LEU A 40 -11.58 -1.46 -3.53
CA LEU A 40 -12.71 -1.44 -4.44
C LEU A 40 -13.71 -2.59 -4.15
N VAL A 41 -13.21 -3.82 -3.95
CA VAL A 41 -14.04 -5.00 -3.63
C VAL A 41 -14.78 -4.81 -2.31
N CYS A 42 -14.14 -4.22 -1.28
CA CYS A 42 -14.80 -3.95 0.00
C CYS A 42 -16.00 -2.99 -0.16
N HIS A 43 -15.94 -2.06 -1.11
CA HIS A 43 -17.05 -1.15 -1.42
C HIS A 43 -18.16 -1.79 -2.26
N CYS A 44 -17.93 -2.99 -2.82
CA CYS A 44 -18.94 -3.70 -3.62
C CYS A 44 -20.03 -4.42 -2.79
N LYS A 45 -20.01 -4.33 -1.45
CA LYS A 45 -21.07 -4.90 -0.60
C LYS A 45 -22.37 -4.09 -0.56
N LEU A 46 -22.27 -2.78 -0.74
CA LEU A 46 -23.40 -1.87 -0.61
C LEU A 46 -23.94 -1.63 -2.00
N ASN A 47 -25.19 -1.95 -2.31
CA ASN A 47 -25.77 -1.66 -3.64
C ASN A 47 -26.16 -0.17 -3.75
N ASP A 48 -25.17 0.71 -3.76
CA ASP A 48 -25.31 2.17 -3.80
C ASP A 48 -24.58 2.79 -5.01
N LYS A 49 -24.47 4.12 -5.05
CA LYS A 49 -23.73 4.81 -6.12
C LYS A 49 -22.24 4.42 -6.13
N ALA A 50 -21.63 4.23 -4.95
CA ALA A 50 -20.23 3.84 -4.83
C ALA A 50 -19.96 2.45 -5.43
N PHE A 51 -20.91 1.53 -5.36
CA PHE A 51 -20.81 0.23 -6.04
C PHE A 51 -20.58 0.35 -7.54
N LYS A 52 -21.34 1.21 -8.23
CA LYS A 52 -21.23 1.36 -9.68
C LYS A 52 -19.85 1.88 -10.07
N ASP A 53 -19.36 2.90 -9.36
CA ASP A 53 -18.05 3.49 -9.59
C ASP A 53 -16.92 2.50 -9.28
N CYS A 54 -17.03 1.75 -8.17
CA CYS A 54 -16.04 0.73 -7.80
C CYS A 54 -16.04 -0.47 -8.76
N LYS A 55 -17.21 -0.91 -9.23
CA LYS A 55 -17.33 -1.98 -10.23
C LYS A 55 -16.67 -1.58 -11.55
N LYS A 56 -16.91 -0.35 -12.04
CA LYS A 56 -16.24 0.17 -13.25
C LYS A 56 -14.72 0.28 -13.05
N SER A 57 -14.29 0.76 -11.89
CA SER A 57 -12.87 0.85 -11.50
C SER A 57 -12.19 -0.52 -11.50
N LEU A 58 -12.86 -1.55 -10.98
CA LEU A 58 -12.38 -2.94 -11.06
C LEU A 58 -12.28 -3.41 -12.51
N GLY A 59 -13.21 -3.01 -13.37
CA GLY A 59 -13.18 -3.26 -14.82
C GLY A 59 -11.85 -2.83 -15.43
N ILE A 60 -11.39 -1.62 -15.14
CA ILE A 60 -10.10 -1.09 -15.63
C ILE A 60 -8.93 -1.96 -15.18
N LEU A 61 -8.93 -2.45 -13.93
CA LEU A 61 -7.85 -3.28 -13.40
C LEU A 61 -7.82 -4.69 -14.01
N VAL A 62 -8.99 -5.32 -14.19
CA VAL A 62 -9.06 -6.71 -14.68
C VAL A 62 -8.83 -6.85 -16.18
N GLU A 63 -9.01 -5.77 -16.96
CA GLU A 63 -8.76 -5.75 -18.41
C GLU A 63 -7.37 -6.31 -18.79
N ASN A 64 -6.33 -5.98 -18.00
CA ASN A 64 -4.96 -6.43 -18.26
C ASN A 64 -4.58 -7.72 -17.52
N MET A 65 -5.52 -8.34 -16.81
CA MET A 65 -5.30 -9.56 -16.03
C MET A 65 -5.76 -10.82 -16.76
N VAL A 66 -6.67 -10.73 -17.72
CA VAL A 66 -7.21 -11.93 -18.41
C VAL A 66 -6.38 -12.22 -19.66
N LYS A 67 -5.72 -13.39 -19.73
CA LYS A 67 -5.09 -13.84 -20.97
C LYS A 67 -6.18 -14.28 -21.94
N VAL A 68 -6.33 -13.56 -23.05
CA VAL A 68 -7.36 -13.71 -24.09
C VAL A 68 -7.54 -15.17 -24.57
N ASN A 69 -6.49 -16.00 -24.49
CA ASN A 69 -6.45 -17.32 -25.12
C ASN A 69 -6.40 -18.53 -24.16
N ALA A 70 -6.57 -18.37 -22.83
CA ALA A 70 -6.35 -19.52 -21.93
C ALA A 70 -7.26 -19.63 -20.70
N GLY A 71 -8.17 -18.68 -20.43
CA GLY A 71 -8.92 -18.67 -19.17
C GLY A 71 -8.02 -18.61 -17.92
N GLN A 72 -6.77 -18.15 -18.09
CA GLN A 72 -5.77 -18.01 -17.04
C GLN A 72 -5.49 -16.53 -16.78
N PHE A 73 -5.22 -16.20 -15.52
CA PHE A 73 -4.85 -14.85 -15.13
C PHE A 73 -3.35 -14.58 -15.37
N ASN A 74 -3.04 -13.36 -15.83
CA ASN A 74 -1.68 -12.85 -15.95
C ASN A 74 -1.20 -12.28 -14.62
N LEU A 75 -0.83 -13.17 -13.68
CA LEU A 75 -0.38 -12.75 -12.35
C LEU A 75 0.93 -11.95 -12.36
N ASP A 76 1.69 -11.96 -13.45
CA ASP A 76 2.89 -11.13 -13.63
C ASP A 76 2.60 -9.62 -13.67
N ASN A 77 1.34 -9.27 -13.96
CA ASN A 77 0.82 -7.90 -13.93
C ASN A 77 0.26 -7.50 -12.55
N CYS A 78 0.38 -8.36 -11.53
CA CYS A 78 -0.07 -8.04 -10.19
C CYS A 78 1.04 -7.34 -9.39
N LEU A 79 0.71 -6.19 -8.79
CA LEU A 79 1.52 -5.62 -7.71
C LEU A 79 1.07 -6.25 -6.39
N PRO A 80 1.92 -7.07 -5.73
CA PRO A 80 1.57 -7.69 -4.47
C PRO A 80 1.55 -6.68 -3.30
N ASP A 81 1.04 -7.10 -2.16
CA ASP A 81 1.06 -6.30 -0.93
C ASP A 81 2.48 -6.17 -0.36
N MET A 82 2.65 -5.20 0.54
CA MET A 82 3.95 -4.93 1.15
C MET A 82 4.57 -6.15 1.85
N PRO A 83 3.85 -6.96 2.65
CA PRO A 83 4.44 -8.14 3.27
C PRO A 83 5.02 -9.12 2.25
N THR A 84 4.31 -9.35 1.14
CA THR A 84 4.79 -10.20 0.05
C THR A 84 6.01 -9.60 -0.63
N ILE A 85 5.99 -8.29 -0.93
CA ILE A 85 7.13 -7.59 -1.54
C ILE A 85 8.37 -7.73 -0.68
N LEU A 86 8.26 -7.45 0.61
CA LEU A 86 9.39 -7.52 1.54
C LEU A 86 9.90 -8.95 1.69
N PHE A 87 8.99 -9.93 1.78
CA PHE A 87 9.37 -11.34 1.79
C PHE A 87 10.18 -11.73 0.54
N CYS A 88 9.74 -11.33 -0.66
CA CYS A 88 10.47 -11.58 -1.90
C CYS A 88 11.82 -10.86 -1.94
N TYR A 89 11.85 -9.58 -1.55
CA TYR A 89 13.06 -8.77 -1.51
C TYR A 89 14.15 -9.39 -0.62
N PHE A 90 13.79 -9.91 0.57
CA PHE A 90 14.76 -10.46 1.51
C PHE A 90 15.16 -11.91 1.24
N ASN A 91 14.34 -12.69 0.51
CA ASN A 91 14.61 -14.12 0.29
C ASN A 91 15.15 -14.47 -1.10
N GLU A 92 15.33 -13.48 -2.00
CA GLU A 92 16.02 -13.51 -3.32
C GLU A 92 15.69 -14.69 -4.29
N GLN A 93 14.80 -15.63 -3.94
CA GLN A 93 14.59 -16.90 -4.66
C GLN A 93 13.14 -17.40 -4.69
N MET A 94 12.17 -16.60 -4.22
CA MET A 94 10.78 -16.93 -4.46
C MET A 94 10.23 -16.02 -5.55
N GLU A 95 10.02 -16.59 -6.75
CA GLU A 95 8.91 -16.16 -7.61
C GLU A 95 7.72 -15.91 -6.69
N ILE A 96 7.01 -14.79 -6.87
CA ILE A 96 5.80 -14.44 -6.11
C ILE A 96 4.93 -15.70 -6.10
N LYS A 97 5.04 -16.48 -5.02
CA LYS A 97 4.56 -17.86 -5.00
C LYS A 97 3.08 -17.71 -5.05
N LYS A 98 2.47 -17.96 -6.22
CA LYS A 98 1.03 -17.95 -6.51
C LYS A 98 0.22 -17.85 -5.23
N ILE A 99 0.08 -16.62 -4.72
CA ILE A 99 -0.60 -16.41 -3.46
C ILE A 99 -2.05 -16.68 -3.84
N LYS A 100 -2.59 -17.77 -3.31
CA LYS A 100 -3.93 -18.25 -3.67
C LYS A 100 -4.96 -17.13 -3.48
N GLU A 101 -4.73 -16.27 -2.50
CA GLU A 101 -5.50 -15.07 -2.20
C GLU A 101 -5.48 -14.04 -3.33
N ILE A 102 -4.36 -13.88 -4.06
CA ILE A 102 -4.28 -12.99 -5.24
C ILE A 102 -5.14 -13.55 -6.36
N GLU A 103 -4.98 -14.82 -6.69
CA GLU A 103 -5.74 -15.46 -7.76
C GLU A 103 -7.24 -15.43 -7.47
N LEU A 104 -7.63 -15.67 -6.21
CA LEU A 104 -9.01 -15.53 -5.73
C LEU A 104 -9.51 -14.08 -5.83
N LEU A 105 -8.68 -13.08 -5.51
CA LEU A 105 -9.08 -11.67 -5.58
C LEU A 105 -9.29 -11.23 -7.03
N VAL A 106 -8.42 -11.65 -7.94
CA VAL A 106 -8.55 -11.39 -9.38
C VAL A 106 -9.80 -12.07 -9.93
N SER A 107 -10.05 -13.33 -9.55
CA SER A 107 -11.27 -14.06 -9.94
C SER A 107 -12.52 -13.34 -9.45
N LEU A 108 -12.58 -12.99 -8.16
CA LEU A 108 -13.71 -12.27 -7.58
C LEU A 108 -13.94 -10.93 -8.29
N SER A 109 -12.87 -10.21 -8.61
CA SER A 109 -12.94 -8.94 -9.34
C SER A 109 -13.57 -9.14 -10.72
N CYS A 110 -13.21 -10.21 -11.43
CA CYS A 110 -13.82 -10.57 -12.71
C CYS A 110 -15.31 -10.90 -12.56
N ASP A 111 -15.69 -11.68 -11.55
CA ASP A 111 -17.09 -12.03 -11.28
C ASP A 111 -17.94 -10.79 -10.98
N ILE A 112 -17.36 -9.82 -10.24
CA ILE A 112 -17.98 -8.51 -9.95
C ILE A 112 -18.27 -7.73 -11.23
N VAL A 113 -17.25 -7.61 -12.08
CA VAL A 113 -17.36 -6.89 -13.35
C VAL A 113 -18.40 -7.56 -14.26
N ASN A 114 -18.38 -8.89 -14.35
CA ASN A 114 -19.30 -9.67 -15.19
C ASN A 114 -20.74 -9.78 -14.64
N GLY A 115 -21.00 -9.25 -13.44
CA GLY A 115 -22.34 -9.26 -12.84
C GLY A 115 -22.78 -10.62 -12.30
N GLN A 116 -21.84 -11.50 -11.98
CA GLN A 116 -22.11 -12.86 -11.46
C GLN A 116 -22.19 -12.92 -9.92
N VAL A 117 -22.49 -11.79 -9.26
CA VAL A 117 -22.24 -11.56 -7.81
C VAL A 117 -23.42 -11.88 -6.91
N GLU A 118 -24.50 -12.50 -7.40
CA GLU A 118 -25.71 -12.71 -6.59
C GLU A 118 -25.47 -13.58 -5.32
N ASN A 119 -24.28 -14.19 -5.14
CA ASN A 119 -23.94 -15.04 -3.97
C ASN A 119 -22.53 -14.81 -3.34
N ASN A 120 -21.82 -13.72 -3.65
CA ASN A 120 -20.40 -13.57 -3.27
C ASN A 120 -20.13 -12.84 -1.93
N ASP A 121 -21.14 -12.55 -1.11
CA ASP A 121 -21.00 -11.85 0.17
C ASP A 121 -19.94 -12.47 1.08
N ARG A 122 -19.90 -13.81 1.19
CA ARG A 122 -18.93 -14.54 2.03
C ARG A 122 -17.49 -14.41 1.53
N THR A 123 -17.29 -14.32 0.22
CA THR A 123 -15.96 -14.13 -0.37
C THR A 123 -15.47 -12.71 -0.14
N ILE A 124 -16.36 -11.72 -0.28
CA ILE A 124 -16.05 -10.32 0.05
C ILE A 124 -15.76 -10.17 1.55
N ASP A 125 -16.51 -10.83 2.44
CA ASP A 125 -16.20 -10.92 3.87
C ASP A 125 -14.78 -11.43 4.14
N SER A 126 -14.38 -12.48 3.42
CA SER A 126 -13.04 -13.05 3.56
C SER A 126 -11.95 -12.04 3.17
N PHE A 127 -12.17 -11.23 2.13
CA PHE A 127 -11.23 -10.18 1.72
C PHE A 127 -11.23 -8.95 2.64
N ILE A 128 -12.37 -8.61 3.27
CA ILE A 128 -12.39 -7.64 4.38
C ILE A 128 -11.53 -8.16 5.54
N GLY A 129 -11.66 -9.45 5.87
CA GLY A 129 -10.81 -10.12 6.86
C GLY A 129 -9.33 -10.06 6.49
N TYR A 130 -8.98 -10.31 5.22
CA TYR A 130 -7.62 -10.20 4.71
C TYR A 130 -7.05 -8.78 4.82
N ARG A 131 -7.84 -7.77 4.44
CA ARG A 131 -7.45 -6.35 4.60
C ARG A 131 -7.15 -6.01 6.07
N ASN A 132 -8.01 -6.47 6.98
CA ASN A 132 -7.80 -6.27 8.42
C ASN A 132 -6.54 -7.00 8.92
N LEU A 133 -6.27 -8.21 8.42
CA LEU A 133 -5.05 -8.95 8.74
C LEU A 133 -3.78 -8.19 8.34
N ILE A 134 -3.74 -7.57 7.14
CA ILE A 134 -2.58 -6.77 6.69
C ILE A 134 -2.34 -5.59 7.63
N ILE A 135 -3.40 -4.91 8.07
CA ILE A 135 -3.30 -3.80 9.03
C ILE A 135 -2.81 -4.32 10.40
N ASP A 136 -3.32 -5.47 10.84
CA ASP A 136 -2.96 -6.09 12.11
C ASP A 136 -1.49 -6.50 12.15
N GLN A 137 -1.01 -7.12 11.08
CA GLN A 137 0.41 -7.46 10.92
C GLN A 137 1.26 -6.20 11.07
N PHE A 138 0.94 -5.13 10.34
CA PHE A 138 1.67 -3.87 10.43
C PHE A 138 1.71 -3.29 11.85
N ILE A 139 0.58 -3.28 12.57
CA ILE A 139 0.53 -2.81 13.97
C ILE A 139 1.37 -3.71 14.88
N ASN A 140 1.24 -5.04 14.74
CA ASN A 140 2.01 -6.00 15.50
C ASN A 140 3.52 -5.83 15.24
N ASN A 141 3.91 -5.55 14.00
CA ASN A 141 5.30 -5.30 13.65
C ASN A 141 5.84 -4.04 14.31
N ILE A 142 5.03 -2.98 14.38
CA ILE A 142 5.40 -1.80 15.14
C ILE A 142 5.56 -2.15 16.63
N ASP A 143 4.59 -2.84 17.21
CA ASP A 143 4.59 -3.21 18.63
C ASP A 143 5.76 -4.13 19.01
N GLU A 144 6.02 -5.16 18.23
CA GLU A 144 7.01 -6.20 18.54
C GLU A 144 8.43 -5.80 18.17
N PHE A 145 8.61 -5.05 17.07
CA PHE A 145 9.93 -4.83 16.49
C PHE A 145 10.37 -3.37 16.53
N TYR A 146 9.43 -2.42 16.46
CA TYR A 146 9.77 -1.01 16.35
C TYR A 146 9.88 -0.33 17.72
N LEU A 147 8.81 -0.38 18.52
CA LEU A 147 8.75 0.28 19.83
C LEU A 147 9.76 -0.23 20.84
N PRO A 148 10.02 -1.55 20.97
CA PRO A 148 11.00 -2.04 21.93
C PRO A 148 12.40 -1.54 21.60
N ARG A 149 12.72 -1.28 20.32
CA ARG A 149 14.02 -0.73 19.93
C ARG A 149 14.11 0.77 20.21
N LEU A 150 13.00 1.47 20.07
CA LEU A 150 12.94 2.90 20.34
C LEU A 150 13.01 3.22 21.85
N PHE A 151 12.43 2.36 22.69
CA PHE A 151 12.32 2.57 24.14
C PHE A 151 13.18 1.63 25.01
N GLY A 152 14.04 0.80 24.41
CA GLY A 152 15.02 0.01 25.17
C GLY A 152 14.50 -1.28 25.83
N ARG A 153 13.82 -2.13 25.05
CA ARG A 153 13.21 -3.43 25.43
C ARG A 153 12.15 -3.35 26.53
N CYS A 154 11.58 -2.18 26.79
CA CYS A 154 10.37 -2.06 27.59
C CYS A 154 9.17 -2.62 26.78
N ASN A 155 8.24 -3.33 27.45
CA ASN A 155 6.94 -3.72 26.88
C ASN A 155 6.07 -2.48 26.68
N VAL A 156 6.44 -1.64 25.72
CA VAL A 156 5.70 -0.44 25.35
C VAL A 156 4.80 -0.83 24.19
N LYS A 157 3.49 -0.88 24.46
CA LYS A 157 2.50 -1.05 23.39
C LYS A 157 2.22 0.29 22.71
N TRP A 158 1.90 0.22 21.43
CA TRP A 158 1.60 1.34 20.55
C TRP A 158 0.54 2.25 21.14
N ASN A 159 -0.53 1.66 21.67
CA ASN A 159 -1.63 2.40 22.29
C ASN A 159 -1.25 3.09 23.62
N GLU A 160 -0.12 2.74 24.25
CA GLU A 160 0.33 3.32 25.52
C GLU A 160 1.20 4.56 25.33
N ILE A 161 2.00 4.63 24.26
CA ILE A 161 2.88 5.78 23.96
C ILE A 161 2.06 7.05 23.87
N PHE A 162 0.91 6.96 23.23
CA PHE A 162 0.08 8.12 22.96
C PHE A 162 -0.80 8.53 24.13
N LYS A 163 -0.97 7.67 25.14
CA LYS A 163 -1.70 8.00 26.38
C LYS A 163 -0.81 8.73 27.39
N ASP A 164 0.50 8.54 27.32
CA ASP A 164 1.48 9.13 28.21
C ASP A 164 2.18 10.33 27.56
N ARG A 165 2.05 11.52 28.17
CA ARG A 165 2.65 12.76 27.66
C ARG A 165 4.18 12.70 27.58
N ILE A 166 4.84 12.02 28.52
CA ILE A 166 6.29 11.89 28.57
C ILE A 166 6.75 10.94 27.47
N LYS A 167 6.12 9.75 27.34
CA LYS A 167 6.44 8.81 26.26
C LYS A 167 6.20 9.42 24.88
N ARG A 168 5.13 10.22 24.72
CA ARG A 168 4.84 10.93 23.46
C ARG A 168 5.91 11.97 23.14
N ARG A 169 6.35 12.76 24.12
CA ARG A 169 7.43 13.74 23.93
C ARG A 169 8.75 13.06 23.59
N ASP A 170 9.10 11.98 24.29
CA ASP A 170 10.29 11.18 23.99
C ASP A 170 10.22 10.58 22.58
N PHE A 171 9.05 10.12 22.13
CA PHE A 171 8.83 9.66 20.76
C PHE A 171 9.02 10.79 19.73
N GLU A 172 8.50 11.99 20.01
CA GLU A 172 8.63 13.17 19.16
C GLU A 172 10.09 13.64 19.04
N ASP A 173 10.81 13.68 20.16
CA ASP A 173 12.24 14.04 20.19
C ASP A 173 13.07 13.04 19.36
N LYS A 174 12.74 11.74 19.44
CA LYS A 174 13.40 10.70 18.64
C LYS A 174 13.02 10.73 17.15
N LEU A 175 11.79 11.12 16.82
CA LEU A 175 11.29 11.33 15.45
C LEU A 175 12.04 12.43 14.69
N ASN A 176 12.51 13.44 15.42
CA ASN A 176 13.25 14.56 14.84
C ASN A 176 14.72 14.24 14.58
N ASN A 177 15.19 13.05 14.96
CA ASN A 177 16.53 12.57 14.68
C ASN A 177 16.57 11.76 13.37
N VAL A 178 17.51 12.06 12.46
CA VAL A 178 17.73 11.36 11.18
C VAL A 178 17.96 9.84 11.33
N PHE A 179 18.26 9.37 12.55
CA PHE A 179 18.37 7.96 12.92
C PHE A 179 17.07 7.15 12.71
N PHE A 180 15.91 7.81 12.64
CA PHE A 180 14.60 7.15 12.62
C PHE A 180 14.31 6.35 11.34
N ASN A 181 14.72 6.86 10.17
CA ASN A 181 14.60 6.13 8.90
C ASN A 181 15.39 4.81 8.95
N LYS A 182 16.59 4.84 9.54
CA LYS A 182 17.43 3.65 9.75
C LYS A 182 16.81 2.66 10.74
N LEU A 183 16.10 3.14 11.76
CA LEU A 183 15.36 2.29 12.68
C LEU A 183 14.18 1.60 12.01
N LEU A 184 13.46 2.29 11.13
CA LEU A 184 12.36 1.71 10.35
C LEU A 184 12.89 0.61 9.41
N SER A 185 13.94 0.90 8.64
CA SER A 185 14.57 -0.12 7.78
C SER A 185 15.04 -1.33 8.58
N LYS A 186 15.60 -1.14 9.78
CA LYS A 186 15.97 -2.23 10.68
C LYS A 186 14.76 -3.05 11.15
N ALA A 187 13.63 -2.42 11.42
CA ALA A 187 12.41 -3.12 11.80
C ALA A 187 11.88 -3.99 10.64
N LEU A 188 11.82 -3.41 9.43
CA LEU A 188 11.43 -4.13 8.21
C LEU A 188 12.36 -5.32 7.92
N ILE A 189 13.69 -5.15 8.03
CA ILE A 189 14.65 -6.27 7.87
C ILE A 189 14.37 -7.39 8.89
N TYR A 190 14.11 -7.04 10.14
CA TYR A 190 14.01 -8.02 11.21
C TYR A 190 12.74 -8.87 11.14
N GLU A 191 11.62 -8.23 10.80
CA GLU A 191 10.32 -8.89 10.62
C GLU A 191 10.42 -10.07 9.64
N PHE A 192 11.09 -9.85 8.50
CA PHE A 192 11.12 -10.84 7.42
C PHE A 192 12.30 -11.80 7.49
N VAL A 193 13.39 -11.40 8.13
CA VAL A 193 14.60 -12.21 8.10
C VAL A 193 14.71 -13.17 9.28
N GLN A 194 14.13 -12.88 10.46
CA GLN A 194 14.11 -13.65 11.74
C GLN A 194 15.41 -14.41 12.19
N LYS A 195 16.46 -14.47 11.38
CA LYS A 195 17.60 -15.39 11.46
C LYS A 195 18.94 -14.75 11.15
N CYS A 196 18.97 -13.53 10.61
CA CYS A 196 20.24 -12.86 10.48
C CYS A 196 20.62 -12.24 11.82
N ASN A 197 21.63 -12.81 12.46
CA ASN A 197 22.47 -12.16 13.47
C ASN A 197 23.11 -10.84 12.98
N SER A 198 22.67 -10.28 11.85
CA SER A 198 23.26 -9.16 11.11
C SER A 198 22.63 -7.81 11.50
N PHE A 199 22.32 -7.61 12.78
CA PHE A 199 21.94 -6.28 13.28
C PHE A 199 23.05 -5.22 13.03
N ASN A 200 24.27 -5.69 12.81
CA ASN A 200 25.46 -4.89 12.50
C ASN A 200 25.76 -4.74 11.00
N ASN A 201 24.98 -5.36 10.08
CA ASN A 201 25.21 -5.16 8.66
C ASN A 201 24.59 -3.83 8.20
N MET A 202 25.25 -2.73 8.56
CA MET A 202 24.88 -1.39 8.15
C MET A 202 24.82 -1.24 6.62
N CYS A 203 25.53 -2.10 5.87
CA CYS A 203 25.41 -2.13 4.42
C CYS A 203 24.01 -2.55 3.97
N LEU A 204 23.42 -3.59 4.58
CA LEU A 204 22.05 -4.02 4.27
C LEU A 204 21.02 -2.96 4.70
N VAL A 205 21.20 -2.35 5.87
CA VAL A 205 20.32 -1.28 6.35
C VAL A 205 20.34 -0.08 5.40
N ASN A 206 21.53 0.38 5.01
CA ASN A 206 21.66 1.48 4.07
C ASN A 206 21.06 1.13 2.71
N LYS A 207 21.31 -0.08 2.20
CA LYS A 207 20.69 -0.56 0.95
C LYS A 207 19.16 -0.48 1.01
N VAL A 208 18.55 -0.97 2.09
CA VAL A 208 17.08 -0.86 2.29
C VAL A 208 16.62 0.60 2.38
N CYS A 209 17.37 1.46 3.07
CA CYS A 209 17.06 2.90 3.11
C CYS A 209 17.11 3.54 1.71
N ASP A 210 18.05 3.14 0.86
CA ASP A 210 18.25 3.70 -0.46
C ASP A 210 17.19 3.17 -1.45
N ASP A 211 16.96 1.85 -1.44
CA ASP A 211 15.99 1.18 -2.31
C ASP A 211 14.55 1.67 -2.02
N PHE A 212 14.19 1.85 -0.74
CA PHE A 212 12.85 2.22 -0.28
C PHE A 212 12.75 3.63 0.33
N SER A 213 13.59 4.56 -0.13
CA SER A 213 13.73 5.89 0.48
C SER A 213 12.43 6.70 0.53
N VAL A 214 11.61 6.64 -0.51
CA VAL A 214 10.35 7.39 -0.61
C VAL A 214 9.32 6.83 0.35
N SER A 215 9.12 5.51 0.35
CA SER A 215 8.13 4.85 1.22
C SER A 215 8.50 5.00 2.70
N ILE A 216 9.78 4.90 3.04
CA ILE A 216 10.29 5.15 4.41
C ILE A 216 10.07 6.60 4.83
N ASP A 217 10.43 7.58 3.99
CA ASP A 217 10.22 8.99 4.33
C ASP A 217 8.72 9.31 4.44
N PHE A 218 7.90 8.84 3.49
CA PHE A 218 6.46 9.03 3.52
C PHE A 218 5.84 8.45 4.79
N PHE A 219 6.28 7.26 5.19
CA PHE A 219 5.86 6.63 6.45
C PHE A 219 6.19 7.51 7.66
N VAL A 220 7.41 8.01 7.75
CA VAL A 220 7.82 8.86 8.88
C VAL A 220 7.02 10.16 8.90
N GLN A 221 6.88 10.83 7.75
CA GLN A 221 6.23 12.15 7.68
C GLN A 221 4.71 12.09 7.81
N ASN A 222 4.06 11.14 7.15
CA ASN A 222 2.61 11.13 6.98
C ASN A 222 1.89 10.11 7.88
N ILE A 223 2.62 9.20 8.50
CA ILE A 223 2.08 8.22 9.43
C ILE A 223 2.65 8.52 10.82
N LEU A 224 3.96 8.34 11.04
CA LEU A 224 4.55 8.44 12.39
C LEU A 224 4.48 9.84 13.01
N ARG A 225 4.78 10.90 12.26
CA ARG A 225 4.72 12.28 12.78
C ARG A 225 3.32 12.76 13.08
N GLN A 226 2.33 12.32 12.31
CA GLN A 226 0.93 12.62 12.64
C GLN A 226 0.59 12.10 14.03
N PHE A 227 1.22 11.03 14.49
CA PHE A 227 0.90 10.39 15.76
C PHE A 227 1.32 11.19 16.99
N VAL A 228 2.33 12.05 16.87
CA VAL A 228 2.79 12.90 17.98
C VAL A 228 2.33 14.35 17.88
N ALA A 229 1.86 14.78 16.71
CA ALA A 229 1.53 16.18 16.44
C ALA A 229 0.45 16.79 17.38
N SER A 230 -0.43 16.00 17.99
CA SER A 230 -1.33 16.49 19.04
C SER A 230 -1.96 15.39 19.90
N SER A 231 -2.48 15.76 21.08
CA SER A 231 -3.35 14.89 21.89
C SER A 231 -4.62 14.44 21.17
N LYS A 232 -5.12 15.23 20.20
CA LYS A 232 -6.25 14.83 19.34
C LYS A 232 -5.83 13.80 18.30
N ALA A 233 -4.62 13.87 17.77
CA ALA A 233 -4.09 12.87 16.85
C ALA A 233 -3.89 11.52 17.55
N ALA A 234 -3.41 11.54 18.81
CA ALA A 234 -3.36 10.36 19.67
C ALA A 234 -4.72 9.66 19.84
N LEU A 235 -5.82 10.42 19.97
CA LEU A 235 -7.18 9.88 20.08
C LEU A 235 -7.67 9.27 18.75
N LYS A 236 -7.35 9.91 17.61
CA LYS A 236 -7.63 9.35 16.27
C LYS A 236 -6.92 8.00 16.04
N LEU A 237 -5.90 7.67 16.84
CA LEU A 237 -5.18 6.40 16.77
C LEU A 237 -5.68 5.34 17.73
N SER A 238 -6.24 5.70 18.89
CA SER A 238 -7.00 4.71 19.66
C SER A 238 -8.20 4.19 18.87
N ASP A 239 -8.69 4.98 17.92
CA ASP A 239 -9.72 4.60 16.96
C ASP A 239 -9.22 3.58 15.92
N ILE A 240 -7.92 3.28 15.82
CA ILE A 240 -7.40 2.19 14.96
C ILE A 240 -8.10 0.86 15.29
N ASN A 241 -8.28 0.59 16.59
CA ASN A 241 -8.99 -0.60 17.05
C ASN A 241 -10.50 -0.54 16.76
N ILE A 242 -11.04 0.66 16.56
CA ILE A 242 -12.46 0.90 16.26
C ILE A 242 -12.71 0.82 14.74
N ASP A 243 -11.79 1.32 13.92
CA ASP A 243 -11.79 1.21 12.45
C ASP A 243 -11.74 -0.26 12.00
N ARG A 244 -11.07 -1.14 12.76
CA ARG A 244 -11.07 -2.62 12.56
C ARG A 244 -12.49 -3.20 12.49
N ASN A 245 -13.45 -2.61 13.20
CA ASN A 245 -14.83 -3.08 13.30
C ASN A 245 -15.79 -2.38 12.32
N GLY A 246 -15.25 -1.57 11.40
CA GLY A 246 -16.01 -0.88 10.37
C GLY A 246 -16.75 0.33 10.93
N HIS A 247 -16.40 1.52 10.42
CA HIS A 247 -17.32 2.62 10.08
C HIS A 247 -16.59 3.92 9.68
N ASN A 248 -15.25 3.96 9.59
CA ASN A 248 -14.53 5.03 8.90
C ASN A 248 -13.27 4.49 8.19
N PRO A 249 -12.81 5.06 7.06
CA PRO A 249 -11.56 4.68 6.44
C PRO A 249 -10.47 5.69 6.80
N LYS A 250 -9.63 5.41 7.82
CA LYS A 250 -8.48 6.28 8.15
C LYS A 250 -7.14 5.54 8.10
N TRP A 251 -6.96 4.74 7.06
CA TRP A 251 -5.69 4.05 6.74
C TRP A 251 -5.16 4.38 5.34
N ASN A 252 -5.70 5.40 4.67
CA ASN A 252 -5.31 5.75 3.30
C ASN A 252 -3.80 5.99 3.18
N SER A 253 -3.18 6.71 4.12
CA SER A 253 -1.72 6.90 4.12
C SER A 253 -0.92 5.60 4.20
N TYR A 254 -1.43 4.54 4.83
CA TYR A 254 -0.74 3.25 4.86
C TYR A 254 -0.86 2.52 3.52
N PHE A 255 -2.04 2.52 2.89
CA PHE A 255 -2.19 1.97 1.55
C PHE A 255 -1.39 2.78 0.51
N ASP A 256 -1.34 4.12 0.64
CA ASP A 256 -0.46 4.99 -0.14
C ASP A 256 1.00 4.56 0.01
N MET A 257 1.46 4.33 1.25
CA MET A 257 2.83 3.87 1.52
C MET A 257 3.11 2.50 0.91
N GLN A 258 2.17 1.57 0.94
CA GLN A 258 2.30 0.26 0.27
C GLN A 258 2.44 0.41 -1.25
N LEU A 259 1.67 1.31 -1.87
CA LEU A 259 1.78 1.60 -3.31
C LEU A 259 3.12 2.22 -3.66
N ILE A 260 3.60 3.20 -2.88
CA ILE A 260 4.92 3.81 -3.04
C ILE A 260 6.02 2.75 -2.94
N LEU A 261 5.95 1.87 -1.93
CA LEU A 261 6.90 0.77 -1.75
C LEU A 261 6.88 -0.18 -2.96
N GLY A 262 5.71 -0.44 -3.52
CA GLY A 262 5.54 -1.21 -4.74
C GLY A 262 6.22 -0.60 -5.97
N ILE A 263 6.11 0.71 -6.13
CA ILE A 263 6.78 1.47 -7.21
C ILE A 263 8.29 1.39 -7.05
N GLU A 264 8.80 1.59 -5.84
CA GLU A 264 10.22 1.47 -5.54
C GLU A 264 10.73 0.05 -5.82
N TYR A 265 10.00 -0.98 -5.40
CA TYR A 265 10.36 -2.37 -5.67
C TYR A 265 10.42 -2.68 -7.18
N TYR A 266 9.40 -2.27 -7.94
CA TYR A 266 9.35 -2.53 -9.38
C TYR A 266 10.49 -1.85 -10.13
N ASN A 267 10.79 -0.59 -9.82
CA ASN A 267 11.83 0.16 -10.52
C ASN A 267 13.25 -0.17 -10.01
N CYS A 268 13.46 -0.17 -8.70
CA CYS A 268 14.80 -0.36 -8.12
C CYS A 268 15.24 -1.82 -8.19
N ILE A 269 14.34 -2.78 -7.97
CA ILE A 269 14.68 -4.20 -7.80
C ILE A 269 14.36 -5.01 -9.06
N LEU A 270 13.13 -4.91 -9.57
CA LEU A 270 12.72 -5.68 -10.76
C LEU A 270 13.13 -5.03 -12.08
N LYS A 271 13.62 -3.79 -12.06
CA LYS A 271 13.99 -2.99 -13.25
C LYS A 271 12.86 -2.92 -14.27
N LYS A 272 11.62 -2.77 -13.79
CA LYS A 272 10.42 -2.55 -14.59
C LYS A 272 10.06 -1.08 -14.52
N ASP A 273 10.15 -0.37 -15.65
CA ASP A 273 9.74 1.04 -15.74
C ASP A 273 8.27 1.16 -15.36
N THR A 274 8.02 1.72 -14.17
CA THR A 274 6.69 1.73 -13.54
C THR A 274 6.42 3.10 -12.93
N ILE A 275 5.30 3.71 -13.31
CA ILE A 275 4.92 5.05 -12.88
C ILE A 275 3.66 4.97 -12.01
N PHE A 276 3.65 5.76 -10.93
CA PHE A 276 2.48 5.93 -10.07
C PHE A 276 1.62 7.09 -10.56
N VAL A 277 0.36 6.83 -10.89
CA VAL A 277 -0.62 7.85 -11.25
C VAL A 277 -1.49 8.16 -10.04
N THR A 278 -1.32 9.35 -9.46
CA THR A 278 -2.07 9.82 -8.29
C THR A 278 -2.28 11.34 -8.32
N ALA A 279 -3.37 11.81 -7.71
CA ALA A 279 -3.62 13.23 -7.48
C ALA A 279 -3.08 13.71 -6.12
N GLU A 280 -2.60 12.80 -5.27
CA GLU A 280 -2.20 13.10 -3.89
C GLU A 280 -0.89 13.87 -3.83
N LYS A 281 -0.99 15.20 -3.62
CA LYS A 281 0.17 16.10 -3.56
C LYS A 281 1.25 15.64 -2.57
N LYS A 282 0.86 15.11 -1.41
CA LYS A 282 1.81 14.59 -0.40
C LYS A 282 2.70 13.45 -0.93
N ILE A 283 2.21 12.67 -1.91
CA ILE A 283 2.96 11.59 -2.55
C ILE A 283 3.96 12.19 -3.53
N HIS A 284 3.51 13.10 -4.39
CA HIS A 284 4.37 13.87 -5.31
C HIS A 284 5.53 14.56 -4.58
N ASP A 285 5.22 15.26 -3.49
CA ASP A 285 6.21 15.96 -2.66
C ASP A 285 7.25 14.97 -2.07
N ALA A 286 6.83 13.74 -1.71
CA ALA A 286 7.73 12.72 -1.19
C ALA A 286 8.67 12.17 -2.27
N PHE A 287 8.17 11.87 -3.48
CA PHE A 287 9.02 11.44 -4.61
C PHE A 287 10.02 12.53 -5.00
N LYS A 288 9.56 13.78 -5.12
CA LYS A 288 10.40 14.94 -5.42
C LYS A 288 11.51 15.15 -4.40
N LYS A 289 11.18 15.11 -3.10
CA LYS A 289 12.17 15.26 -2.02
C LYS A 289 13.27 14.20 -2.09
N ASN A 290 12.97 13.02 -2.61
CA ASN A 290 13.90 11.91 -2.77
C ASN A 290 14.53 11.84 -4.18
N GLY A 291 14.29 12.82 -5.06
CA GLY A 291 14.85 12.86 -6.41
C GLY A 291 14.31 11.75 -7.34
N LYS A 292 13.08 11.27 -7.09
CA LYS A 292 12.40 10.21 -7.87
C LYS A 292 11.08 10.73 -8.50
N GLU A 293 11.03 12.01 -8.84
CA GLU A 293 9.82 12.69 -9.37
C GLU A 293 9.34 12.17 -10.72
N ASP A 294 10.20 11.49 -11.47
CA ASP A 294 9.89 10.79 -12.71
C ASP A 294 9.04 9.52 -12.51
N LEU A 295 8.99 8.98 -11.28
CA LEU A 295 8.22 7.78 -10.95
C LEU A 295 6.76 8.08 -10.56
N VAL A 296 6.33 9.34 -10.59
CA VAL A 296 4.98 9.76 -10.22
C VAL A 296 4.45 10.81 -11.19
N MET A 297 3.16 10.75 -11.51
CA MET A 297 2.52 11.73 -12.39
C MET A 297 1.05 11.95 -12.04
N TYR A 298 0.48 13.05 -12.55
CA TYR A 298 -0.95 13.29 -12.47
C TYR A 298 -1.70 12.54 -13.58
N LEU A 299 -3.01 12.35 -13.39
CA LEU A 299 -3.85 11.72 -14.41
C LEU A 299 -3.85 12.48 -15.74
N ASN A 300 -3.83 13.82 -15.72
CA ASN A 300 -3.81 14.60 -16.96
C ASN A 300 -2.55 14.33 -17.78
N ASP A 301 -1.38 14.29 -17.13
CA ASP A 301 -0.11 13.97 -17.80
C ASP A 301 -0.16 12.57 -18.43
N TYR A 302 -0.74 11.60 -17.72
CA TYR A 302 -0.99 10.25 -18.26
C TYR A 302 -1.96 10.26 -19.45
N LEU A 303 -2.97 11.11 -19.48
CA LEU A 303 -3.92 11.15 -20.59
C LEU A 303 -3.39 11.93 -21.81
N GLU A 304 -2.44 12.84 -21.60
CA GLU A 304 -1.84 13.72 -22.62
C GLU A 304 -0.59 13.11 -23.27
N GLY A 305 0.07 12.13 -22.64
CA GLY A 305 1.25 11.43 -23.18
C GLY A 305 1.04 10.61 -24.47
N ASN A 306 -0.05 10.85 -25.20
CA ASN A 306 -0.40 10.26 -26.49
C ASN A 306 -0.06 11.16 -27.70
N GLU A 307 0.69 12.26 -27.52
CA GLU A 307 1.21 13.09 -28.62
C GLU A 307 2.64 12.71 -29.04
#